data_AF-A0A520HHE2-F1
#
_entry.id   AF-A0A520HHE2-F1
#
_cell.length_a   1.000
_cell.length_b   1.000
_cell.length_c   1.000
_cell.angle_alpha   90.00
_cell.angle_beta   90.00
_cell.angle_gamma   90.00
#
_symmetry.space_group_name_H-M   'P 1'
#
loop_
_entity.id
_entity.type
_entity.pdbx_description
1 polymer ?
#
loop_
_entity_poly.entity_id
_entity_poly.type
_entity_poly.pdbx_seq_one_letter_code
_entity_poly.pdbx_strand_id
1 'polypeptide(L)'
;VFKPAKLIVPDQVQGRYPTLREAVLANHWPTLQASRGRILFALDEGPAKVALYRGKRASLEGRVFFVNADESSPAAAYLTLNDPVAERDRIDRAVRANFLVRTRADADTREARANDTSRRNAALRSGAHYVSTDYLWPDPRIAGGYRVTMPGGAVALCNPVRRPRGCGATTEPSN
;
A
#
# COMPACT_ATOMS: atom_id res chain seq x y z
N VAL A 1 2.44 -10.31 -22.34
CA VAL A 1 2.24 -11.20 -21.17
C VAL A 1 3.49 -11.13 -20.27
N PHE A 2 3.34 -10.95 -18.95
CA PHE A 2 4.49 -10.87 -18.02
C PHE A 2 5.09 -12.25 -17.74
N LYS A 3 6.42 -12.36 -17.75
CA LYS A 3 7.14 -13.58 -17.34
C LYS A 3 7.04 -13.74 -15.82
N PRO A 4 7.03 -14.97 -15.26
CA PRO A 4 6.96 -15.18 -13.80
C PRO A 4 8.02 -14.41 -12.99
N ALA A 5 9.25 -14.29 -13.51
CA ALA A 5 10.32 -13.54 -12.87
C ALA A 5 10.08 -12.01 -12.77
N LYS A 6 9.08 -11.48 -13.49
CA LYS A 6 8.66 -10.08 -13.43
C LYS A 6 7.55 -9.85 -12.41
N LEU A 7 7.11 -10.88 -11.68
CA LEU A 7 6.07 -10.77 -10.68
C LEU A 7 6.65 -10.94 -9.28
N ILE A 8 6.03 -10.24 -8.32
CA ILE A 8 6.08 -10.55 -6.91
C ILE A 8 4.71 -11.17 -6.59
N VAL A 9 4.70 -12.44 -6.21
CA VAL A 9 3.47 -13.20 -5.96
C VAL A 9 3.42 -13.72 -4.52
N PRO A 10 2.23 -14.01 -3.97
CA PRO A 10 2.06 -14.59 -2.64
C PRO A 10 3.00 -15.74 -2.31
N ASP A 11 3.17 -16.73 -3.20
CA ASP A 11 4.05 -17.89 -2.94
C ASP A 11 5.52 -17.49 -2.71
N GLN A 12 6.01 -16.46 -3.40
CA GLN A 12 7.39 -15.98 -3.21
C GLN A 12 7.55 -15.30 -1.84
N VAL A 13 6.54 -14.56 -1.39
CA VAL A 13 6.55 -13.91 -0.08
C VAL A 13 6.31 -14.94 1.03
N GLN A 14 5.42 -15.91 0.84
CA GLN A 14 5.16 -16.98 1.81
C GLN A 14 6.39 -17.90 1.97
N GLY A 15 7.06 -18.26 0.87
CA GLY A 15 8.26 -19.08 0.92
C GLY A 15 8.02 -20.41 1.64
N ARG A 16 8.72 -20.62 2.77
CA ARG A 16 8.64 -21.84 3.59
C ARG A 16 7.75 -21.70 4.82
N TYR A 17 7.15 -20.53 5.04
CA TYR A 17 6.30 -20.31 6.20
C TYR A 17 4.95 -21.04 6.03
N PRO A 18 4.32 -21.50 7.13
CA PRO A 18 3.05 -22.23 7.05
C PRO A 18 1.94 -21.40 6.40
N THR A 19 1.92 -20.09 6.62
CA THR A 19 0.99 -19.15 6.02
C THR A 19 1.69 -17.91 5.46
N LEU A 20 1.04 -17.23 4.52
CA LEU A 20 1.54 -15.97 3.99
C LEU A 20 1.68 -14.92 5.09
N ARG A 21 0.71 -14.86 6.01
CA ARG A 21 0.73 -13.95 7.17
C ARG A 21 1.97 -14.16 8.03
N GLU A 22 2.33 -15.39 8.36
CA GLU A 22 3.53 -15.66 9.18
C GLU A 22 4.81 -15.19 8.47
N ALA A 23 4.91 -15.38 7.16
CA ALA A 23 6.05 -14.87 6.39
C ALA A 23 6.12 -13.34 6.44
N VAL A 24 4.97 -12.68 6.31
CA VAL A 24 4.87 -11.22 6.40
C VAL A 24 5.28 -10.74 7.78
N LEU A 25 4.75 -11.33 8.86
CA LEU A 25 5.13 -10.99 10.24
C LEU A 25 6.65 -11.18 10.47
N ALA A 26 7.26 -12.18 9.84
CA ALA A 26 8.71 -12.41 9.85
C ALA A 26 9.51 -11.51 8.88
N ASN A 27 8.87 -10.50 8.26
CA ASN A 27 9.45 -9.56 7.30
C ASN A 27 10.07 -10.25 6.06
N HIS A 28 9.44 -11.31 5.57
CA HIS A 28 9.91 -12.08 4.40
C HIS A 28 9.53 -11.44 3.04
N TRP A 29 9.40 -10.11 3.00
CA TRP A 29 9.24 -9.37 1.75
C TRP A 29 10.59 -9.28 1.00
N PRO A 30 10.60 -9.34 -0.34
CA PRO A 30 11.79 -9.01 -1.11
C PRO A 30 12.25 -7.58 -0.81
N THR A 31 13.56 -7.35 -0.82
CA THR A 31 14.12 -6.01 -0.69
C THR A 31 13.70 -5.11 -1.86
N LEU A 32 13.80 -3.79 -1.70
CA LEU A 32 13.53 -2.85 -2.79
C LEU A 32 14.44 -3.12 -4.01
N GLN A 33 15.70 -3.46 -3.77
CA GLN A 33 16.65 -3.84 -4.83
C GLN A 33 16.18 -5.10 -5.57
N ALA A 34 15.78 -6.14 -4.84
CA ALA A 34 15.28 -7.39 -5.43
C ALA A 34 13.95 -7.20 -6.18
N SER A 35 13.16 -6.20 -5.78
CA SER A 35 11.85 -5.87 -6.35
C SER A 35 11.92 -5.00 -7.61
N ARG A 36 13.08 -4.45 -7.95
CA ARG A 36 13.22 -3.50 -9.07
C ARG A 36 12.77 -4.13 -10.40
N GLY A 37 11.88 -3.42 -11.10
CA GLY A 37 11.34 -3.86 -12.39
C GLY A 37 10.39 -5.07 -12.32
N ARG A 38 9.87 -5.38 -11.12
CA ARG A 38 8.83 -6.39 -10.90
C ARG A 38 7.50 -5.72 -10.56
N ILE A 39 6.43 -6.49 -10.68
CA ILE A 39 5.04 -6.05 -10.51
C ILE A 39 4.39 -6.89 -9.42
N LEU A 40 3.64 -6.22 -8.55
CA LEU A 40 2.77 -6.82 -7.54
C LEU A 40 1.32 -6.49 -7.90
N PHE A 41 0.42 -7.47 -7.81
CA PHE A 41 -1.01 -7.26 -8.02
C PHE A 41 -1.76 -7.36 -6.69
N ALA A 42 -2.65 -6.42 -6.44
CA ALA A 42 -3.56 -6.45 -5.29
C ALA A 42 -5.01 -6.50 -5.78
N LEU A 43 -5.80 -7.41 -5.21
CA LEU A 43 -7.24 -7.50 -5.39
C LEU A 43 -7.90 -6.71 -4.27
N ASP A 44 -8.19 -5.44 -4.54
CA ASP A 44 -8.85 -4.52 -3.61
C ASP A 44 -10.38 -4.67 -3.70
N GLU A 45 -10.88 -5.74 -3.10
CA GLU A 45 -12.30 -6.11 -3.16
C GLU A 45 -12.80 -6.62 -1.81
N GLY A 46 -14.13 -6.64 -1.64
CA GLY A 46 -14.76 -7.13 -0.43
C GLY A 46 -14.63 -8.65 -0.20
N PRO A 47 -14.97 -9.12 1.02
CA PRO A 47 -14.75 -10.51 1.45
C PRO A 47 -15.34 -11.58 0.52
N ALA A 48 -16.49 -11.32 -0.11
CA ALA A 48 -17.13 -12.28 -1.01
C ALA A 48 -16.27 -12.59 -2.26
N LYS A 49 -15.73 -11.56 -2.91
CA LYS A 49 -14.86 -11.72 -4.08
C LYS A 49 -13.49 -12.25 -3.69
N VAL A 50 -12.96 -11.81 -2.53
CA VAL A 50 -11.72 -12.35 -1.96
C VAL A 50 -11.86 -13.86 -1.67
N ALA A 51 -12.98 -14.30 -1.11
CA ALA A 51 -13.25 -15.71 -0.84
C ALA A 51 -13.36 -16.53 -2.14
N LEU A 52 -14.04 -16.00 -3.16
CA LEU A 52 -14.09 -16.61 -4.49
C LEU A 52 -12.69 -16.76 -5.09
N TYR A 53 -11.89 -15.69 -5.04
CA TYR A 53 -10.53 -15.70 -5.55
C TYR A 53 -9.64 -16.68 -4.78
N ARG A 54 -9.69 -16.70 -3.45
CA ARG A 54 -8.93 -17.65 -2.64
C ARG A 54 -9.34 -19.10 -2.93
N GLY A 55 -10.65 -19.36 -3.01
CA GLY A 55 -11.20 -20.71 -3.06
C GLY A 55 -10.90 -21.48 -1.76
N LYS A 56 -10.66 -22.79 -1.88
CA LYS A 56 -10.40 -23.70 -0.73
C LYS A 56 -8.96 -23.66 -0.17
N ARG A 57 -8.18 -22.66 -0.57
CA ARG A 57 -6.77 -22.47 -0.20
C ARG A 57 -6.62 -22.04 1.25
N ALA A 58 -5.54 -22.47 1.90
CA ALA A 58 -5.24 -22.08 3.28
C ALA A 58 -4.80 -20.61 3.31
N SER A 59 -3.85 -20.23 2.47
CA SER A 59 -3.44 -18.84 2.24
C SER A 59 -3.82 -18.40 0.81
N LEU A 60 -2.84 -18.32 -0.09
CA LEU A 60 -3.00 -17.86 -1.48
C LEU A 60 -2.20 -18.73 -2.45
N GLU A 61 -2.08 -20.03 -2.15
CA GLU A 61 -1.20 -20.96 -2.88
C GLU A 61 -1.46 -20.93 -4.40
N GLY A 62 -0.46 -20.60 -5.21
CA GLY A 62 -0.58 -20.52 -6.67
C GLY A 62 -1.47 -19.37 -7.17
N ARG A 63 -1.81 -18.39 -6.32
CA ARG A 63 -2.48 -17.14 -6.74
C ARG A 63 -1.45 -16.07 -7.07
N VAL A 64 -1.86 -15.13 -7.94
CA VAL A 64 -1.02 -14.02 -8.39
C VAL A 64 -1.28 -12.75 -7.58
N PHE A 65 -2.54 -12.52 -7.22
CA PHE A 65 -2.96 -11.32 -6.50
C PHE A 65 -2.82 -11.54 -5.01
N PHE A 66 -2.25 -10.56 -4.31
CA PHE A 66 -2.49 -10.35 -2.90
C PHE A 66 -3.94 -9.88 -2.73
N VAL A 67 -4.58 -10.18 -1.61
CA VAL A 67 -5.98 -9.85 -1.38
C VAL A 67 -6.11 -8.89 -0.21
N ASN A 68 -7.14 -8.03 -0.24
CA ASN A 68 -7.53 -7.28 0.95
C ASN A 68 -8.19 -8.25 1.96
N ALA A 69 -7.43 -8.67 2.96
CA ALA A 69 -7.87 -9.62 3.99
C ALA A 69 -7.81 -8.99 5.38
N ASP A 70 -8.58 -9.55 6.31
CA ASP A 70 -8.43 -9.26 7.74
C ASP A 70 -7.01 -9.58 8.21
N GLU A 71 -6.46 -8.77 9.12
CA GLU A 71 -5.07 -8.93 9.60
C GLU A 71 -4.79 -10.24 10.31
N SER A 72 -5.81 -10.94 10.80
CA SER A 72 -5.69 -12.27 11.42
C SER A 72 -5.71 -13.41 10.40
N SER A 73 -6.12 -13.15 9.16
CA SER A 73 -6.25 -14.16 8.11
C SER A 73 -4.89 -14.78 7.75
N PRO A 74 -4.81 -16.10 7.48
CA PRO A 74 -3.59 -16.73 6.96
C PRO A 74 -3.12 -16.11 5.63
N ALA A 75 -4.03 -15.53 4.85
CA ALA A 75 -3.74 -14.83 3.59
C ALA A 75 -3.34 -13.35 3.76
N ALA A 76 -3.24 -12.83 4.99
CA ALA A 76 -2.96 -11.42 5.22
C ALA A 76 -1.52 -11.05 4.84
N ALA A 77 -1.38 -10.04 3.99
CA ALA A 77 -0.09 -9.50 3.55
C ALA A 77 -0.22 -8.04 3.10
N TYR A 78 -1.27 -7.78 2.34
CA TYR A 78 -1.66 -6.47 1.84
C TYR A 78 -2.96 -6.04 2.52
N LEU A 79 -3.05 -4.77 2.92
CA LEU A 79 -4.23 -4.19 3.55
C LEU A 79 -4.60 -2.86 2.87
N THR A 80 -5.87 -2.72 2.50
CA THR A 80 -6.45 -1.43 2.11
C THR A 80 -7.08 -0.78 3.33
N LEU A 81 -6.42 0.23 3.90
CA LEU A 81 -6.91 1.01 5.04
C LEU A 81 -7.21 2.43 4.57
N ASN A 82 -8.49 2.74 4.37
CA ASN A 82 -8.96 3.88 3.59
C ASN A 82 -9.01 5.20 4.36
N ASP A 83 -9.02 5.19 5.69
CA ASP A 83 -9.08 6.41 6.47
C ASP A 83 -7.79 6.66 7.26
N PRO A 84 -6.86 7.47 6.74
CA PRO A 84 -5.58 7.71 7.41
C PRO A 84 -5.71 8.55 8.69
N VAL A 85 -6.88 9.14 8.96
CA VAL A 85 -7.16 9.91 10.18
C VAL A 85 -7.79 8.98 11.21
N ALA A 86 -8.91 8.34 10.87
CA ALA A 86 -9.64 7.46 11.80
C ALA A 86 -8.94 6.12 12.04
N GLU A 87 -8.25 5.56 11.03
CA GLU A 87 -7.53 4.27 11.13
C GLU A 87 -6.03 4.47 11.40
N ARG A 88 -5.60 5.65 11.86
CA ARG A 88 -4.19 6.00 12.06
C ARG A 88 -3.42 4.93 12.84
N ASP A 89 -3.94 4.53 13.99
CA ASP A 89 -3.27 3.55 14.86
C ASP A 89 -3.28 2.14 14.26
N ARG A 90 -4.32 1.80 13.48
CA ARG A 90 -4.40 0.53 12.77
C ARG A 90 -3.34 0.47 11.66
N ILE A 91 -3.17 1.55 10.90
CA ILE A 91 -2.12 1.67 9.88
C ILE A 91 -0.74 1.55 10.52
N ASP A 92 -0.46 2.28 11.61
CA ASP A 92 0.84 2.22 12.29
C ASP A 92 1.15 0.79 12.77
N ARG A 93 0.20 0.14 13.47
CA ARG A 93 0.37 -1.26 13.93
C ARG A 93 0.60 -2.22 12.77
N ALA A 94 -0.18 -2.11 11.70
CA ALA A 94 -0.04 -2.97 10.53
C ALA A 94 1.33 -2.81 9.86
N VAL A 95 1.80 -1.57 9.70
CA VAL A 95 3.11 -1.27 9.11
C VAL A 95 4.24 -1.81 10.00
N ARG A 96 4.15 -1.66 11.33
CA ARG A 96 5.11 -2.24 12.28
C ARG A 96 5.14 -3.77 12.22
N ALA A 97 3.99 -4.38 12.00
CA ALA A 97 3.83 -5.82 11.80
C ALA A 97 4.24 -6.29 10.38
N ASN A 98 4.84 -5.41 9.58
CA ASN A 98 5.37 -5.67 8.24
C ASN A 98 4.31 -5.92 7.15
N PHE A 99 3.04 -5.63 7.40
CA PHE A 99 2.03 -5.62 6.35
C PHE A 99 2.28 -4.49 5.35
N LEU A 100 1.96 -4.77 4.09
CA LEU A 100 1.96 -3.77 3.03
C LEU A 100 0.62 -3.03 3.06
N VAL A 101 0.66 -1.73 3.35
CA VAL A 101 -0.57 -0.93 3.57
C VAL A 101 -0.74 0.10 2.47
N ARG A 102 -1.93 0.15 1.89
CA ARG A 102 -2.38 1.24 1.00
C ARG A 102 -3.45 2.08 1.71
N THR A 103 -3.35 3.39 1.57
CA THR A 103 -4.36 4.37 2.03
C THR A 103 -4.64 5.41 0.93
N ARG A 104 -5.48 6.41 1.22
CA ARG A 104 -5.86 7.47 0.28
C ARG A 104 -5.66 8.85 0.87
N ALA A 105 -5.26 9.79 0.02
CA ALA A 105 -5.08 11.20 0.35
C ALA A 105 -6.41 12.00 0.32
N ASP A 106 -7.40 11.48 -0.40
CA ASP A 106 -8.69 12.08 -0.68
C ASP A 106 -9.78 11.00 -0.84
N ALA A 107 -11.04 11.40 -0.68
CA ALA A 107 -12.20 10.53 -0.77
C ALA A 107 -13.44 11.29 -1.28
N ASP A 108 -14.18 10.67 -2.21
CA ASP A 108 -15.50 11.13 -2.63
C ASP A 108 -15.52 12.61 -3.09
N THR A 109 -14.39 13.11 -3.62
CA THR A 109 -14.16 14.51 -4.02
C THR A 109 -14.23 15.56 -2.90
N ARG A 110 -14.34 15.15 -1.63
CA ARG A 110 -14.58 16.07 -0.50
C ARG A 110 -13.39 17.01 -0.26
N GLU A 111 -12.19 16.44 -0.14
CA GLU A 111 -10.96 17.20 0.10
C GLU A 111 -10.68 18.18 -1.04
N ALA A 112 -10.94 17.77 -2.29
CA ALA A 112 -10.76 18.63 -3.45
C ALA A 112 -11.70 19.84 -3.44
N ARG A 113 -12.98 19.63 -3.13
CA ARG A 113 -13.98 20.72 -3.06
C ARG A 113 -13.71 21.69 -1.90
N ALA A 114 -13.18 21.18 -0.79
CA ALA A 114 -12.79 22.00 0.36
C ALA A 114 -11.38 22.61 0.21
N ASN A 115 -10.62 22.20 -0.82
CA ASN A 115 -9.19 22.45 -0.96
C ASN A 115 -8.39 22.10 0.31
N ASP A 116 -8.78 21.02 1.00
CA ASP A 116 -8.21 20.61 2.28
C ASP A 116 -7.17 19.49 2.13
N THR A 117 -5.94 19.77 2.54
CA THR A 117 -4.83 18.81 2.46
C THR A 117 -4.60 18.03 3.76
N SER A 118 -5.48 18.16 4.76
CA SER A 118 -5.35 17.50 6.06
C SER A 118 -5.25 15.97 5.95
N ARG A 119 -6.16 15.32 5.19
CA ARG A 119 -6.16 13.86 4.96
C ARG A 119 -4.90 13.41 4.23
N ARG A 120 -4.47 14.11 3.18
CA ARG A 120 -3.18 13.87 2.50
C ARG A 120 -2.02 13.89 3.49
N ASN A 121 -1.95 14.91 4.33
CA ASN A 121 -0.88 15.05 5.30
C ASN A 121 -0.90 13.93 6.36
N ALA A 122 -2.09 13.49 6.78
CA ALA A 122 -2.25 12.33 7.66
C ALA A 122 -1.78 11.03 6.97
N ALA A 123 -2.15 10.83 5.70
CA ALA A 123 -1.74 9.68 4.90
C ALA A 123 -0.22 9.57 4.79
N LEU A 124 0.46 10.64 4.40
CA LEU A 124 1.92 10.67 4.24
C LEU A 124 2.66 10.43 5.57
N ARG A 125 2.09 10.87 6.70
CA ARG A 125 2.68 10.62 8.03
C ARG A 125 2.38 9.23 8.57
N SER A 126 1.42 8.48 8.00
CA SER A 126 0.90 7.24 8.60
C SER A 126 1.86 6.05 8.53
N GLY A 127 2.83 6.10 7.61
CA GLY A 127 3.67 4.95 7.31
C GLY A 127 3.04 3.98 6.32
N ALA A 128 1.84 4.26 5.81
CA ALA A 128 1.31 3.55 4.65
C ALA A 128 2.32 3.60 3.48
N HIS A 129 2.43 2.50 2.74
CA HIS A 129 3.44 2.33 1.69
C HIS A 129 2.97 2.91 0.35
N TYR A 130 1.65 2.93 0.12
CA TYR A 130 1.03 3.53 -1.06
C TYR A 130 -0.06 4.49 -0.62
N VAL A 131 0.03 5.73 -1.10
CA VAL A 131 -1.01 6.74 -0.92
C VAL A 131 -1.60 6.99 -2.30
N SER A 132 -2.87 6.63 -2.47
CA SER A 132 -3.61 6.89 -3.71
C SER A 132 -4.35 8.23 -3.64
N THR A 133 -4.61 8.80 -4.81
CA THR A 133 -5.29 10.08 -4.99
C THR A 133 -5.95 10.07 -6.36
N ASP A 134 -7.12 10.67 -6.46
CA ASP A 134 -7.75 10.97 -7.75
C ASP A 134 -7.19 12.28 -8.38
N TYR A 135 -6.42 13.04 -7.61
CA TYR A 135 -5.99 14.41 -7.93
C TYR A 135 -4.46 14.51 -8.10
N LEU A 136 -3.90 13.68 -8.99
CA LEU A 136 -2.51 13.84 -9.45
C LEU A 136 -2.31 15.20 -10.12
N TRP A 137 -3.34 15.66 -10.84
CA TRP A 137 -3.45 17.00 -11.40
C TRP A 137 -4.74 17.65 -10.89
N PRO A 138 -4.77 18.99 -10.79
CA PRO A 138 -6.01 19.69 -10.45
C PRO A 138 -7.11 19.43 -11.47
N ASP A 139 -8.33 19.18 -11.00
CA ASP A 139 -9.51 19.16 -11.86
C ASP A 139 -9.97 20.61 -12.11
N PRO A 140 -9.96 21.11 -13.36
CA PRO A 140 -10.36 22.49 -13.65
C PRO A 140 -11.83 22.81 -13.33
N ARG A 141 -12.67 21.78 -13.13
CA ARG A 141 -14.07 21.94 -12.70
C ARG A 141 -14.22 22.21 -11.21
N ILE A 142 -13.16 22.03 -10.42
CA ILE A 142 -13.17 22.22 -8.96
C ILE A 142 -12.28 23.42 -8.62
N ALA A 143 -12.87 24.42 -7.96
CA ALA A 143 -12.14 25.61 -7.51
C ALA A 143 -11.08 25.25 -6.46
N GLY A 144 -10.02 26.06 -6.38
CA GLY A 144 -8.95 25.91 -5.38
C GLY A 144 -7.73 25.13 -5.84
N GLY A 145 -7.83 24.41 -6.97
CA GLY A 145 -6.66 23.78 -7.60
C GLY A 145 -6.06 22.63 -6.79
N TYR A 146 -6.91 21.90 -6.05
CA TYR A 146 -6.48 20.77 -5.23
C TYR A 146 -5.69 19.76 -6.04
N ARG A 147 -4.53 19.37 -5.52
CA ARG A 147 -3.68 18.32 -6.05
C ARG A 147 -2.88 17.67 -4.93
N VAL A 148 -2.57 16.39 -5.12
CA VAL A 148 -1.73 15.63 -4.20
C VAL A 148 -0.36 15.46 -4.82
N THR A 149 0.61 16.16 -4.25
CA THR A 149 2.02 16.05 -4.61
C THR A 149 2.82 15.60 -3.39
N MET A 150 3.91 14.91 -3.66
CA MET A 150 4.90 14.61 -2.63
C MET A 150 5.61 15.90 -2.17
N PRO A 151 5.97 16.02 -0.88
CA PRO A 151 6.72 17.15 -0.37
C PRO A 151 8.03 17.38 -1.15
N GLY A 152 8.30 18.62 -1.54
CA GLY A 152 9.55 19.00 -2.20
C GLY A 152 9.80 18.37 -3.57
N GLY A 153 8.77 17.84 -4.24
CA GLY A 153 8.94 17.14 -5.54
C GLY A 153 9.59 15.76 -5.42
N ALA A 154 9.53 15.15 -4.23
CA ALA A 154 10.06 13.81 -4.01
C ALA A 154 9.29 12.74 -4.81
N VAL A 155 9.96 11.66 -5.21
CA VAL A 155 9.30 10.45 -5.75
C VAL A 155 8.88 9.48 -4.65
N ALA A 156 9.57 9.53 -3.51
CA ALA A 156 9.34 8.68 -2.37
C ALA A 156 9.77 9.37 -1.08
N LEU A 157 9.07 9.04 0.01
CA LEU A 157 9.43 9.45 1.36
C LEU A 157 9.94 8.24 2.14
N CYS A 158 10.87 8.49 3.05
CA CYS A 158 11.23 7.49 4.04
C CYS A 158 10.03 7.16 4.91
N ASN A 159 9.77 5.87 5.09
CA ASN A 159 8.67 5.42 5.92
C ASN A 159 8.93 5.79 7.39
N PRO A 160 8.14 6.70 8.01
CA PRO A 160 8.40 7.19 9.36
C PRO A 160 8.23 6.12 10.45
N VAL A 161 7.52 5.03 10.13
CA VAL A 161 7.28 3.90 11.06
C VAL A 161 8.41 2.87 10.95
N ARG A 162 8.81 2.50 9.73
CA ARG A 162 9.87 1.48 9.49
C ARG A 162 11.29 2.03 9.62
N ARG A 163 11.48 3.34 9.44
CA ARG A 163 12.77 4.05 9.47
C ARG A 163 12.61 5.43 10.15
N PRO A 164 12.36 5.48 11.47
CA PRO A 164 12.10 6.73 12.19
C PRO A 164 13.31 7.68 12.24
N ARG A 165 14.54 7.15 12.11
CA ARG A 165 15.77 7.97 12.02
C ARG A 165 16.00 8.58 10.63
N GLY A 166 15.02 8.45 9.71
CA GLY A 166 15.06 9.00 8.36
C GLY A 166 16.07 8.30 7.45
N CYS A 167 15.88 8.44 6.14
CA CYS A 167 16.81 7.99 5.10
C CYS A 167 17.02 9.04 3.99
N GLY A 168 16.58 10.29 4.22
CA GLY A 168 16.53 11.35 3.21
C GLY A 168 15.35 11.20 2.24
N ALA A 169 14.70 12.30 1.84
CA ALA A 169 13.70 12.24 0.77
C ALA A 169 14.39 11.92 -0.57
N THR A 170 13.77 11.07 -1.40
CA THR A 170 14.30 10.76 -2.73
C THR A 170 13.62 11.68 -3.75
N THR A 171 14.38 12.47 -4.50
CA THR A 171 13.86 13.32 -5.58
C THR A 171 13.91 12.60 -6.93
N GLU A 172 13.04 13.00 -7.88
CA GLU A 172 13.21 12.60 -9.28
C GLU A 172 14.64 12.99 -9.72
N PRO A 173 15.35 12.15 -10.50
CA PRO A 173 16.53 12.62 -11.22
C PRO A 173 16.13 13.78 -12.15
N SER A 174 16.93 14.84 -12.19
CA SER A 174 16.77 15.88 -13.21
C SER A 174 16.99 15.24 -14.58
N ASN A 175 15.97 15.25 -15.44
CA ASN A 175 16.10 14.91 -16.86
C ASN A 175 17.03 15.89 -17.58
#